data_AF-A0A5B7D6I1-F1
#
_entry.id   AF-A0A5B7D6I1-F1
#
_cell.length_a   1.000
_cell.length_b   1.000
_cell.length_c   1.000
_cell.angle_alpha   90.00
_cell.angle_beta   90.00
_cell.angle_gamma   90.00
#
_symmetry.space_group_name_H-M   'P 1'
#
loop_
_entity.id
_entity.type
_entity.pdbx_description
1 polymer ?
#
loop_
_entity_poly.entity_id
_entity_poly.type
_entity_poly.pdbx_seq_one_letter_code
_entity_poly.pdbx_strand_id
1 'polypeptide(L)'
;MSRDFILLYSRTTTITTTPGNVEMSAVLSEEGWAWLVCGRRLLVWKYRPEESRSRLVNHQFRELTLPPSDLAHRCARAESEVVLCGVEAPPATVPSCIAASPEGFVRYWGTITHEASYCEVSTELQGQECESLVSLGAGLGCLLATTTSTTLLLQPGGGLGGGQTINVRHLKAPAGLLGGISRRVSSLMFGSMPTQAPEARLVRAVGVPGAQGEERAILVLSANSLQKWYLAPSQADQLVYECNVEKHIRESFVDHVWGRERAGATQLRVWLVDMQPAAGGSAVMVLTAAVNPQVSQQLVYALEARLNSGRQVPMTPRCASVAIMCRGATAS
;
A
#
# COMPACT_ATOMS: atom_id res chain seq x y z
N MET A 1 -5.88 41.80 14.18
CA MET A 1 -5.64 40.44 14.69
C MET A 1 -6.19 39.48 13.66
N SER A 2 -5.27 38.90 12.90
CA SER A 2 -5.49 38.41 11.53
C SER A 2 -6.01 36.97 11.52
N ARG A 3 -6.78 36.65 10.48
CA ARG A 3 -7.45 35.37 10.17
C ARG A 3 -6.56 34.12 10.27
N ASP A 4 -5.23 34.27 10.33
CA ASP A 4 -4.26 33.19 10.58
C ASP A 4 -4.46 32.52 11.94
N PHE A 5 -4.93 33.27 12.94
CA PHE A 5 -5.30 32.72 14.25
C PHE A 5 -6.52 31.77 14.15
N ILE A 6 -7.46 32.03 13.25
CA ILE A 6 -8.71 31.26 13.12
C ILE A 6 -8.46 29.90 12.44
N LEU A 7 -7.49 29.82 11.51
CA LEU A 7 -7.16 28.56 10.81
C LEU A 7 -6.31 27.62 11.65
N LEU A 8 -5.37 28.15 12.44
CA LEU A 8 -4.74 27.37 13.50
C LEU A 8 -5.79 26.96 14.52
N TYR A 9 -6.70 27.86 14.91
CA TYR A 9 -7.77 27.57 15.85
C TYR A 9 -8.72 26.50 15.35
N SER A 10 -9.21 26.50 14.10
CA SER A 10 -10.11 25.44 13.61
C SER A 10 -9.39 24.10 13.48
N ARG A 11 -8.13 24.10 13.01
CA ARG A 11 -7.27 22.89 12.93
C ARG A 11 -7.00 22.30 14.30
N THR A 12 -6.67 23.14 15.29
CA THR A 12 -6.48 22.69 16.68
C THR A 12 -7.79 22.35 17.34
N THR A 13 -8.90 23.06 17.07
CA THR A 13 -10.23 22.79 17.67
C THR A 13 -10.72 21.42 17.23
N THR A 14 -10.60 21.03 15.96
CA THR A 14 -10.99 19.68 15.53
C THR A 14 -10.16 18.61 16.25
N ILE A 15 -8.84 18.79 16.38
CA ILE A 15 -7.98 17.82 17.10
C ILE A 15 -8.26 17.83 18.62
N THR A 16 -8.55 18.99 19.22
CA THR A 16 -8.78 19.14 20.68
C THR A 16 -10.22 18.85 21.11
N THR A 17 -11.20 18.93 20.22
CA THR A 17 -12.61 18.58 20.49
C THR A 17 -12.96 17.15 20.07
N THR A 18 -12.06 16.48 19.35
CA THR A 18 -12.19 15.05 19.11
C THR A 18 -12.13 14.32 20.46
N PRO A 19 -13.13 13.50 20.81
CA PRO A 19 -13.06 12.67 22.01
C PRO A 19 -11.77 11.87 22.03
N GLY A 20 -11.15 11.67 23.19
CA GLY A 20 -9.85 10.98 23.32
C GLY A 20 -9.81 9.51 22.87
N ASN A 21 -10.87 9.00 22.23
CA ASN A 21 -11.04 7.62 21.77
C ASN A 21 -11.29 7.50 20.25
N VAL A 22 -11.14 8.58 19.47
CA VAL A 22 -11.26 8.52 18.01
C VAL A 22 -9.87 8.28 17.42
N GLU A 23 -9.74 7.20 16.70
CA GLU A 23 -8.53 6.90 15.95
C GLU A 23 -8.28 7.94 14.86
N MET A 24 -7.04 8.39 14.77
CA MET A 24 -6.59 9.40 13.82
C MET A 24 -5.36 8.90 13.08
N SER A 25 -5.32 9.17 11.79
CA SER A 25 -4.23 8.73 10.93
C SER A 25 -4.04 9.76 9.83
N ALA A 26 -2.79 10.00 9.45
CA ALA A 26 -2.44 11.08 8.53
C ALA A 26 -1.42 10.63 7.49
N VAL A 27 -1.52 11.23 6.31
CA VAL A 27 -0.55 11.05 5.22
C VAL A 27 -0.11 12.42 4.73
N LEU A 28 1.21 12.58 4.61
CA LEU A 28 1.82 13.71 3.93
C LEU A 28 2.22 13.26 2.52
N SER A 29 1.73 13.98 1.51
CA SER A 29 2.14 13.75 0.13
C SER A 29 3.31 14.67 -0.24
N GLU A 30 4.12 14.23 -1.21
CA GLU A 30 5.32 14.94 -1.64
C GLU A 30 4.98 16.28 -2.31
N GLU A 31 3.79 16.36 -2.90
CA GLU A 31 3.17 17.52 -3.55
C GLU A 31 2.72 18.62 -2.56
N GLY A 32 2.99 18.43 -1.25
CA GLY A 32 2.74 19.45 -0.24
C GLY A 32 1.32 19.45 0.32
N TRP A 33 0.57 18.36 0.12
CA TRP A 33 -0.75 18.14 0.72
C TRP A 33 -0.68 17.22 1.92
N ALA A 34 -1.46 17.55 2.94
CA ALA A 34 -1.65 16.77 4.14
C ALA A 34 -3.10 16.32 4.19
N TRP A 35 -3.26 15.06 4.60
CA TRP A 35 -4.53 14.38 4.65
C TRP A 35 -4.65 13.72 6.02
N LEU A 36 -5.75 13.97 6.72
CA LEU A 36 -6.01 13.46 8.07
C LEU A 36 -7.39 12.82 8.11
N VAL A 37 -7.42 11.54 8.41
CA VAL A 37 -8.65 10.81 8.72
C VAL A 37 -8.92 10.93 10.20
N CYS A 38 -10.15 11.34 10.54
CA CYS A 38 -10.63 11.51 11.91
C CYS A 38 -12.09 11.07 11.98
N GLY A 39 -12.32 9.83 12.45
CA GLY A 39 -13.63 9.20 12.43
C GLY A 39 -14.15 9.04 11.00
N ARG A 40 -15.26 9.71 10.66
CA ARG A 40 -15.89 9.66 9.33
C ARG A 40 -15.56 10.86 8.43
N ARG A 41 -14.56 11.64 8.84
CA ARG A 41 -14.15 12.86 8.16
C ARG A 41 -12.75 12.72 7.63
N LEU A 42 -12.54 13.27 6.44
CA LEU A 42 -11.25 13.49 5.85
C LEU A 42 -10.97 14.99 5.80
N LEU A 43 -9.92 15.40 6.49
CA LEU A 43 -9.45 16.79 6.52
C LEU A 43 -8.25 16.92 5.58
N VAL A 44 -8.31 17.86 4.65
CA VAL A 44 -7.30 18.04 3.60
C VAL A 44 -6.78 19.47 3.62
N TRP A 45 -5.47 19.64 3.63
CA TRP A 45 -4.86 20.97 3.52
C TRP A 45 -3.50 20.97 2.83
N LYS A 46 -3.18 22.10 2.18
CA LYS A 46 -1.82 22.35 1.68
C LYS A 46 -0.94 22.83 2.83
N TYR A 47 0.17 22.12 3.10
CA TYR A 47 1.13 22.46 4.15
C TYR A 47 2.42 23.11 3.61
N ARG A 48 2.72 22.96 2.31
CA ARG A 48 3.81 23.68 1.62
C ARG A 48 3.22 24.77 0.72
N PRO A 49 3.22 26.05 1.10
CA PRO A 49 2.78 27.14 0.23
C PRO A 49 3.79 27.36 -0.92
N GLU A 50 3.31 27.70 -2.12
CA GLU A 50 4.20 28.16 -3.21
C GLU A 50 4.66 29.59 -2.95
N GLU A 51 5.96 29.83 -3.09
CA GLU A 51 6.63 31.11 -2.80
C GLU A 51 6.10 32.30 -3.65
N SER A 52 5.45 32.04 -4.77
CA SER A 52 5.00 33.05 -5.74
C SER A 52 3.57 33.59 -5.52
N ARG A 53 2.73 32.92 -4.68
CA ARG A 53 1.34 33.34 -4.47
C ARG A 53 1.16 34.01 -3.11
N SER A 54 1.50 35.29 -3.09
CA SER A 54 1.23 36.24 -2.00
C SER A 54 -0.25 36.22 -1.56
N ARG A 55 -0.47 36.00 -0.26
CA ARG A 55 -1.62 36.46 0.55
C ARG A 55 -3.01 35.80 0.43
N LEU A 56 -3.24 34.82 -0.45
CA LEU A 56 -4.57 34.15 -0.57
C LEU A 56 -4.58 32.63 -0.28
N VAL A 57 -3.44 32.05 0.13
CA VAL A 57 -3.27 30.58 0.31
C VAL A 57 -4.03 30.02 1.53
N ASN A 58 -4.68 30.88 2.32
CA ASN A 58 -5.50 30.51 3.48
C ASN A 58 -6.82 29.77 3.18
N HIS A 59 -7.09 29.42 1.91
CA HIS A 59 -8.37 28.84 1.47
C HIS A 59 -8.34 27.36 1.11
N GLN A 60 -7.28 26.60 1.42
CA GLN A 60 -7.17 25.20 0.98
C GLN A 60 -7.38 24.18 2.09
N PHE A 61 -8.14 24.50 3.14
CA PHE A 61 -8.68 23.48 4.05
C PHE A 61 -10.01 22.96 3.49
N ARG A 62 -10.18 21.64 3.40
CA ARG A 62 -11.40 20.97 2.96
C ARG A 62 -11.76 19.84 3.90
N GLU A 63 -13.06 19.63 4.09
CA GLU A 63 -13.58 18.53 4.88
C GLU A 63 -14.45 17.66 3.95
N LEU A 64 -14.05 16.42 3.77
CA LEU A 64 -14.77 15.45 2.95
C LEU A 64 -15.40 14.40 3.86
N THR A 65 -16.63 14.02 3.55
CA THR A 65 -17.32 12.91 4.24
C THR A 65 -16.86 11.58 3.65
N LEU A 66 -16.31 10.71 4.48
CA LEU A 66 -15.87 9.38 4.05
C LEU A 66 -17.06 8.50 3.60
N PRO A 67 -16.82 7.45 2.79
CA PRO A 67 -17.83 6.45 2.49
C PRO A 67 -18.44 5.87 3.78
N PRO A 68 -19.70 5.42 3.77
CA PRO A 68 -20.27 4.79 4.94
C PRO A 68 -19.51 3.51 5.30
N SER A 69 -19.21 3.38 6.60
CA SER A 69 -18.58 2.20 7.19
C SER A 69 -19.06 2.04 8.63
N ASP A 70 -19.22 0.79 9.04
CA ASP A 70 -19.42 0.40 10.44
C ASP A 70 -18.08 0.09 11.12
N LEU A 71 -17.02 -0.05 10.32
CA LEU A 71 -15.64 -0.20 10.73
C LEU A 71 -14.92 1.16 10.75
N ALA A 72 -13.78 1.25 11.46
CA ALA A 72 -13.02 2.48 11.53
C ALA A 72 -12.28 2.75 10.20
N HIS A 73 -12.30 4.00 9.73
CA HIS A 73 -11.42 4.43 8.65
C HIS A 73 -10.03 4.77 9.21
N ARG A 74 -8.95 4.44 8.50
CA ARG A 74 -7.59 4.89 8.79
C ARG A 74 -6.96 5.55 7.55
N CYS A 75 -5.65 5.80 7.54
CA CYS A 75 -4.92 6.50 6.48
C CYS A 75 -3.72 5.65 6.02
N ALA A 76 -3.62 5.37 4.72
CA ALA A 76 -2.79 4.31 4.13
C ALA A 76 -1.24 4.37 4.27
N ARG A 77 -0.64 5.23 5.12
CA ARG A 77 0.83 5.40 5.14
C ARG A 77 1.56 5.33 6.49
N ALA A 78 0.93 4.75 7.50
CA ALA A 78 1.66 4.10 8.59
C ALA A 78 0.87 2.85 8.94
N GLU A 79 1.28 1.71 8.37
CA GLU A 79 0.70 0.40 8.66
C GLU A 79 -0.81 0.29 8.36
N SER A 80 -1.15 0.44 7.08
CA SER A 80 -2.40 -0.05 6.46
C SER A 80 -3.73 0.58 6.92
N GLU A 81 -4.76 0.30 6.12
CA GLU A 81 -6.16 0.72 6.19
C GLU A 81 -6.46 2.12 5.63
N VAL A 82 -6.72 2.14 4.32
CA VAL A 82 -7.59 3.03 3.52
C VAL A 82 -7.35 4.55 3.50
N VAL A 83 -7.91 5.23 2.49
CA VAL A 83 -7.93 6.69 2.27
C VAL A 83 -6.51 7.25 2.06
N LEU A 84 -5.94 7.18 0.86
CA LEU A 84 -6.15 8.21 -0.17
C LEU A 84 -5.24 8.02 -1.35
N CYS A 85 -5.70 8.45 -2.52
CA CYS A 85 -4.81 8.74 -3.64
C CYS A 85 -5.19 10.09 -4.23
N GLY A 86 -4.27 11.06 -4.13
CA GLY A 86 -4.26 12.17 -5.08
C GLY A 86 -3.95 11.58 -6.45
N VAL A 87 -4.89 11.68 -7.38
CA VAL A 87 -4.57 11.43 -8.78
C VAL A 87 -3.76 12.64 -9.22
N GLU A 88 -2.48 12.40 -9.55
CA GLU A 88 -1.52 13.44 -9.90
C GLU A 88 -2.16 14.45 -10.85
N ALA A 89 -2.20 15.70 -10.41
CA ALA A 89 -2.65 16.82 -11.21
C ALA A 89 -1.46 17.78 -11.35
N PRO A 90 -1.36 18.57 -12.43
CA PRO A 90 -0.27 19.53 -12.61
C PRO A 90 -0.08 20.39 -11.35
N PRO A 91 1.14 20.89 -11.06
CA PRO A 91 1.48 21.57 -9.80
C PRO A 91 0.59 22.78 -9.44
N ALA A 92 -0.22 23.27 -10.38
CA ALA A 92 -1.14 24.38 -10.23
C ALA A 92 -2.61 24.02 -9.94
N THR A 93 -3.01 22.73 -9.94
CA THR A 93 -4.42 22.32 -9.81
C THR A 93 -4.75 21.67 -8.46
N VAL A 94 -6.00 21.77 -8.05
CA VAL A 94 -6.53 21.14 -6.83
C VAL A 94 -6.56 19.62 -7.01
N PRO A 95 -6.14 18.81 -6.02
CA PRO A 95 -6.11 17.37 -6.17
C PRO A 95 -7.52 16.78 -6.28
N SER A 96 -7.61 15.62 -6.94
CA SER A 96 -8.74 14.71 -6.81
C SER A 96 -8.50 13.73 -5.66
N CYS A 97 -9.52 12.94 -5.30
CA CYS A 97 -9.45 12.06 -4.13
C CYS A 97 -10.23 10.77 -4.39
N ILE A 98 -9.63 9.62 -4.07
CA ILE A 98 -10.34 8.35 -3.89
C ILE A 98 -10.24 7.95 -2.42
N ALA A 99 -11.37 7.60 -1.81
CA ALA A 99 -11.46 6.95 -0.51
C ALA A 99 -12.19 5.63 -0.66
N ALA A 100 -11.83 4.64 0.16
CA ALA A 100 -12.60 3.42 0.30
C ALA A 100 -13.08 3.26 1.76
N SER A 101 -14.03 2.37 2.01
CA SER A 101 -14.28 1.82 3.33
C SER A 101 -13.59 0.45 3.47
N PRO A 102 -13.36 -0.04 4.70
CA PRO A 102 -12.95 -1.41 4.93
C PRO A 102 -13.83 -2.45 4.22
N GLU A 103 -15.14 -2.22 4.11
CA GLU A 103 -16.08 -3.13 3.46
C GLU A 103 -16.07 -3.03 1.91
N GLY A 104 -15.36 -2.05 1.34
CA GLY A 104 -15.24 -1.88 -0.12
C GLY A 104 -16.17 -0.85 -0.76
N PHE A 105 -16.74 0.08 0.01
CA PHE A 105 -17.42 1.24 -0.56
C PHE A 105 -16.40 2.27 -1.01
N VAL A 106 -16.27 2.50 -2.31
CA VAL A 106 -15.29 3.42 -2.90
C VAL A 106 -15.98 4.70 -3.34
N ARG A 107 -15.51 5.85 -2.86
CA ARG A 107 -15.97 7.18 -3.26
C ARG A 107 -14.86 7.95 -3.96
N TYR A 108 -15.20 8.56 -5.09
CA TYR A 108 -14.29 9.37 -5.89
C TYR A 108 -14.79 10.81 -5.99
N TRP A 109 -13.92 11.75 -5.68
CA TRP A 109 -14.09 13.18 -5.94
C TRP A 109 -13.12 13.59 -7.04
N GLY A 110 -13.66 14.03 -8.18
CA GLY A 110 -12.88 14.58 -9.29
C GLY A 110 -12.06 15.81 -8.90
N THR A 111 -12.49 16.53 -7.86
CA THR A 111 -11.72 17.57 -7.20
C THR A 111 -12.19 17.75 -5.76
N ILE A 112 -11.25 17.99 -4.83
CA ILE A 112 -11.60 18.24 -3.42
C ILE A 112 -12.28 19.61 -3.21
N THR A 113 -12.41 20.47 -4.23
CA THR A 113 -13.13 21.74 -4.07
C THR A 113 -14.64 21.58 -3.98
N HIS A 114 -15.19 20.51 -4.56
CA HIS A 114 -16.62 20.27 -4.64
C HIS A 114 -16.97 19.04 -3.81
N GLU A 115 -17.09 19.23 -2.51
CA GLU A 115 -17.24 18.15 -1.51
C GLU A 115 -18.47 17.27 -1.76
N ALA A 116 -19.55 17.85 -2.32
CA ALA A 116 -20.78 17.15 -2.70
C ALA A 116 -20.75 16.53 -4.11
N SER A 117 -19.70 16.78 -4.90
CA SER A 117 -19.55 16.24 -6.25
C SER A 117 -18.64 15.02 -6.22
N TYR A 118 -19.25 13.87 -5.99
CA TYR A 118 -18.58 12.57 -5.99
C TYR A 118 -19.40 11.52 -6.73
N CYS A 119 -18.74 10.44 -7.13
CA CYS A 119 -19.40 9.18 -7.48
C CYS A 119 -18.96 8.07 -6.51
N GLU A 120 -19.79 7.03 -6.40
CA GLU A 120 -19.59 5.94 -5.46
C GLU A 120 -19.84 4.59 -6.13
N VAL A 121 -19.05 3.59 -5.76
CA VAL A 121 -19.18 2.20 -6.25
C VAL A 121 -18.89 1.25 -5.10
N SER A 122 -19.55 0.09 -5.08
CA SER A 122 -19.19 -1.03 -4.21
C SER A 122 -18.27 -1.98 -4.97
N THR A 123 -17.18 -2.40 -4.35
CA THR A 123 -16.24 -3.36 -4.96
C THR A 123 -16.59 -4.82 -4.67
N GLU A 124 -17.66 -5.08 -3.90
CA GLU A 124 -18.12 -6.43 -3.53
C GLU A 124 -16.98 -7.34 -3.06
N LEU A 125 -16.33 -6.99 -1.94
CA LEU A 125 -15.14 -7.70 -1.46
C LEU A 125 -15.38 -9.15 -0.97
N GLN A 126 -16.60 -9.69 -1.10
CA GLN A 126 -16.94 -11.09 -0.74
C GLN A 126 -16.55 -11.47 0.70
N GLY A 127 -16.67 -10.53 1.64
CA GLY A 127 -16.29 -10.73 3.04
C GLY A 127 -14.81 -10.46 3.35
N GLN A 128 -14.02 -10.04 2.36
CA GLN A 128 -12.69 -9.47 2.56
C GLN A 128 -12.77 -8.00 2.93
N GLU A 129 -11.70 -7.49 3.53
CA GLU A 129 -11.59 -6.08 3.91
C GLU A 129 -10.54 -5.37 3.06
N CYS A 130 -10.82 -4.11 2.72
CA CYS A 130 -9.89 -3.21 2.07
C CYS A 130 -8.76 -2.85 3.05
N GLU A 131 -7.57 -3.33 2.75
CA GLU A 131 -6.39 -3.20 3.61
C GLU A 131 -5.50 -2.03 3.14
N SER A 132 -5.34 -1.82 1.83
CA SER A 132 -4.44 -0.79 1.32
C SER A 132 -4.96 -0.12 0.06
N LEU A 133 -4.66 1.17 -0.09
CA LEU A 133 -4.97 1.96 -1.28
C LEU A 133 -3.69 2.67 -1.75
N VAL A 134 -3.25 2.40 -2.98
CA VAL A 134 -1.97 2.87 -3.53
C VAL A 134 -2.20 3.66 -4.81
N SER A 135 -1.67 4.90 -4.86
CA SER A 135 -1.80 5.74 -6.05
C SER A 135 -0.83 5.26 -7.12
N LEU A 136 -1.32 5.13 -8.35
CA LEU A 136 -0.53 4.73 -9.50
C LEU A 136 -0.31 5.90 -10.49
N GLY A 137 -0.83 7.08 -10.18
CA GLY A 137 -0.76 8.27 -11.03
C GLY A 137 -1.98 8.45 -11.94
N ALA A 138 -1.97 9.53 -12.72
CA ALA A 138 -3.14 10.03 -13.44
C ALA A 138 -3.78 9.04 -14.42
N GLY A 139 -2.98 8.36 -15.24
CA GLY A 139 -3.49 7.45 -16.27
C GLY A 139 -3.97 6.09 -15.76
N LEU A 140 -3.54 5.65 -14.56
CA LEU A 140 -3.83 4.31 -14.05
C LEU A 140 -4.80 4.29 -12.86
N GLY A 141 -4.94 5.40 -12.13
CA GLY A 141 -5.79 5.47 -10.95
C GLY A 141 -5.11 4.87 -9.73
N CYS A 142 -5.80 3.96 -9.02
CA CYS A 142 -5.37 3.45 -7.72
C CYS A 142 -5.48 1.94 -7.64
N LEU A 143 -4.54 1.30 -6.93
CA LEU A 143 -4.65 -0.09 -6.54
C LEU A 143 -5.32 -0.19 -5.17
N LEU A 144 -6.41 -0.93 -5.07
CA LEU A 144 -6.95 -1.41 -3.81
C LEU A 144 -6.44 -2.82 -3.56
N ALA A 145 -5.83 -3.06 -2.40
CA ALA A 145 -5.43 -4.37 -1.95
C ALA A 145 -6.20 -4.76 -0.69
N THR A 146 -6.61 -6.01 -0.60
CA THR A 146 -7.39 -6.55 0.53
C THR A 146 -6.51 -7.25 1.55
N THR A 147 -7.08 -7.57 2.71
CA THR A 147 -6.42 -8.33 3.78
C THR A 147 -5.85 -9.68 3.31
N THR A 148 -6.40 -10.28 2.26
CA THR A 148 -5.94 -11.55 1.65
C THR A 148 -5.12 -11.37 0.38
N SER A 149 -4.52 -10.19 0.19
CA SER A 149 -3.68 -9.85 -0.97
C SER A 149 -4.40 -9.90 -2.32
N THR A 150 -5.74 -9.97 -2.36
CA THR A 150 -6.47 -9.76 -3.62
C THR A 150 -6.40 -8.28 -3.99
N THR A 151 -6.25 -7.99 -5.28
CA THR A 151 -6.01 -6.64 -5.78
C THR A 151 -7.01 -6.22 -6.85
N LEU A 152 -7.52 -4.99 -6.71
CA LEU A 152 -8.43 -4.33 -7.63
C LEU A 152 -7.78 -3.06 -8.16
N LEU A 153 -7.94 -2.77 -9.44
CA LEU A 153 -7.63 -1.47 -10.02
C LEU A 153 -8.88 -0.61 -10.04
N LEU A 154 -8.77 0.57 -9.45
CA LEU A 154 -9.76 1.62 -9.38
C LEU A 154 -9.37 2.74 -10.35
N GLN A 155 -10.12 2.90 -11.43
CA GLN A 155 -9.79 3.83 -12.50
C GLN A 155 -10.85 4.93 -12.60
N PRO A 156 -10.51 6.17 -12.21
CA PRO A 156 -11.35 7.33 -12.52
C PRO A 156 -11.59 7.45 -14.02
N GLY A 157 -12.82 7.74 -14.41
CA GLY A 157 -13.23 7.92 -15.79
C GLY A 157 -14.10 9.17 -15.97
N GLY A 158 -14.13 9.66 -17.21
CA GLY A 158 -15.15 10.61 -17.66
C GLY A 158 -16.38 9.82 -18.12
N GLY A 159 -17.49 9.95 -17.42
CA GLY A 159 -18.76 9.38 -17.83
C GLY A 159 -19.29 10.06 -19.09
N LEU A 160 -20.09 9.32 -19.85
CA LEU A 160 -20.88 9.90 -20.95
C LEU A 160 -21.78 11.00 -20.37
N GLY A 161 -21.69 12.21 -20.91
CA GLY A 161 -22.46 13.37 -20.42
C GLY A 161 -21.77 14.20 -19.33
N GLY A 162 -20.48 14.02 -19.07
CA GLY A 162 -19.70 14.88 -18.15
C GLY A 162 -19.82 14.51 -16.67
N GLY A 163 -20.47 13.39 -16.35
CA GLY A 163 -20.50 12.83 -14.99
C GLY A 163 -19.17 12.20 -14.61
N GLN A 164 -18.81 12.25 -13.32
CA GLN A 164 -17.65 11.55 -12.79
C GLN A 164 -17.97 10.05 -12.66
N THR A 165 -17.07 9.17 -13.11
CA THR A 165 -17.22 7.72 -12.93
C THR A 165 -15.94 7.09 -12.37
N ILE A 166 -16.08 5.90 -11.79
CA ILE A 166 -14.95 5.09 -11.34
C ILE A 166 -15.19 3.64 -11.76
N ASN A 167 -14.24 3.08 -12.48
CA ASN A 167 -14.27 1.69 -12.92
C ASN A 167 -13.48 0.83 -11.95
N VAL A 168 -14.03 -0.34 -11.62
CA VAL A 168 -13.40 -1.33 -10.75
C VAL A 168 -13.10 -2.57 -11.57
N ARG A 169 -11.86 -3.05 -11.52
CA ARG A 169 -11.49 -4.32 -12.17
C ARG A 169 -10.51 -5.11 -11.31
N HIS A 170 -10.70 -6.41 -11.22
CA HIS A 170 -9.74 -7.28 -10.55
C HIS A 170 -8.47 -7.42 -11.41
N LEU A 171 -7.30 -7.33 -10.77
CA LEU A 171 -6.08 -7.80 -11.41
C LEU A 171 -6.13 -9.32 -11.46
N LYS A 172 -6.14 -9.89 -12.66
CA LYS A 172 -6.17 -11.34 -12.88
C LYS A 172 -4.93 -11.74 -13.64
N ALA A 173 -4.25 -12.78 -13.17
CA ALA A 173 -3.20 -13.40 -13.94
C ALA A 173 -3.83 -13.96 -15.22
N PRO A 174 -3.24 -13.76 -16.42
CA PRO A 174 -3.80 -14.28 -17.65
C PRO A 174 -4.02 -15.80 -17.55
N ALA A 175 -5.27 -16.25 -17.74
CA ALA A 175 -5.59 -17.66 -17.86
C ALA A 175 -4.90 -18.20 -19.12
N GLY A 176 -3.74 -18.85 -18.96
CA GLY A 176 -2.91 -19.30 -20.08
C GLY A 176 -1.40 -19.19 -19.85
N LEU A 177 -0.95 -18.53 -18.79
CA LEU A 177 0.46 -18.42 -18.38
C LEU A 177 1.05 -19.72 -17.78
N LEU A 178 0.42 -20.88 -18.04
CA LEU A 178 1.02 -22.20 -17.90
C LEU A 178 1.69 -22.69 -19.20
N GLY A 179 1.71 -21.88 -20.26
CA GLY A 179 2.12 -22.29 -21.61
C GLY A 179 3.55 -21.96 -22.07
N GLY A 180 4.43 -21.35 -21.26
CA GLY A 180 5.75 -20.98 -21.78
C GLY A 180 6.77 -20.50 -20.76
N ILE A 181 7.63 -21.42 -20.31
CA ILE A 181 8.97 -21.18 -19.74
C ILE A 181 9.02 -20.39 -18.42
N SER A 182 8.56 -21.00 -17.33
CA SER A 182 9.32 -20.96 -16.08
C SER A 182 9.02 -22.21 -15.25
N ARG A 183 9.89 -23.21 -15.37
CA ARG A 183 9.92 -24.36 -14.48
C ARG A 183 10.30 -23.87 -13.08
N ARG A 184 9.33 -23.86 -12.17
CA ARG A 184 9.47 -24.24 -10.75
C ARG A 184 8.08 -24.48 -10.14
N VAL A 185 7.71 -25.74 -10.24
CA VAL A 185 6.72 -26.54 -9.46
C VAL A 185 5.90 -25.78 -8.40
N SER A 186 4.61 -25.61 -8.69
CA SER A 186 3.55 -25.80 -7.68
C SER A 186 2.69 -26.95 -8.21
N SER A 187 2.98 -28.16 -7.73
CA SER A 187 2.13 -29.31 -7.96
C SER A 187 0.87 -29.16 -7.12
N LEU A 188 -0.29 -29.05 -7.78
CA LEU A 188 -1.37 -30.04 -7.72
C LEU A 188 -2.65 -29.44 -8.33
N MET A 189 -3.11 -30.09 -9.39
CA MET A 189 -4.47 -29.99 -9.87
C MET A 189 -5.32 -31.12 -9.26
N PHE A 190 -6.63 -30.87 -9.24
CA PHE A 190 -7.76 -31.82 -9.19
C PHE A 190 -8.08 -32.52 -7.85
N GLY A 191 -9.30 -32.25 -7.37
CA GLY A 191 -10.15 -33.30 -6.80
C GLY A 191 -10.01 -33.58 -5.31
N SER A 192 -9.89 -32.55 -4.48
CA SER A 192 -10.31 -32.60 -3.06
C SER A 192 -10.49 -31.15 -2.59
N MET A 193 -11.42 -30.92 -1.67
CA MET A 193 -11.66 -29.61 -1.06
C MET A 193 -10.32 -28.92 -0.78
N PRO A 194 -10.15 -27.61 -1.12
CA PRO A 194 -8.94 -26.92 -0.74
C PRO A 194 -8.86 -27.00 0.78
N THR A 195 -7.96 -27.84 1.26
CA THR A 195 -7.42 -27.73 2.61
C THR A 195 -6.89 -26.32 2.64
N GLN A 196 -7.56 -25.44 3.39
CA GLN A 196 -7.35 -23.99 3.40
C GLN A 196 -5.86 -23.70 3.25
N ALA A 197 -5.44 -23.36 2.03
CA ALA A 197 -4.13 -22.79 1.82
C ALA A 197 -4.10 -21.57 2.75
N PRO A 198 -3.06 -21.39 3.56
CA PRO A 198 -3.00 -20.25 4.48
C PRO A 198 -3.26 -19.00 3.65
N GLU A 199 -4.34 -18.30 4.00
CA GLU A 199 -4.75 -17.09 3.29
C GLU A 199 -3.54 -16.16 3.20
N ALA A 200 -3.22 -15.71 1.98
CA ALA A 200 -2.05 -14.88 1.72
C ALA A 200 -2.29 -13.50 2.33
N ARG A 201 -2.11 -13.38 3.66
CA ARG A 201 -2.33 -12.13 4.38
C ARG A 201 -1.45 -11.04 3.77
N LEU A 202 -2.04 -9.91 3.40
CA LEU A 202 -1.31 -8.78 2.86
C LEU A 202 -0.36 -8.23 3.94
N VAL A 203 0.88 -7.99 3.55
CA VAL A 203 1.85 -7.23 4.34
C VAL A 203 1.92 -5.81 3.79
N ARG A 204 2.12 -5.66 2.47
CA ARG A 204 2.27 -4.35 1.85
C ARG A 204 2.06 -4.40 0.35
N ALA A 205 1.38 -3.39 -0.20
CA ALA A 205 1.37 -3.11 -1.64
C ALA A 205 2.06 -1.77 -1.91
N VAL A 206 2.89 -1.70 -2.96
CA VAL A 206 3.55 -0.46 -3.39
C VAL A 206 3.54 -0.32 -4.91
N GLY A 207 3.35 0.91 -5.38
CA GLY A 207 3.54 1.29 -6.78
C GLY A 207 4.94 1.88 -6.96
N VAL A 208 5.59 1.50 -8.06
CA VAL A 208 6.88 2.07 -8.46
C VAL A 208 6.83 2.51 -9.92
N PRO A 209 7.53 3.60 -10.30
CA PRO A 209 7.60 4.02 -11.68
C PRO A 209 8.08 2.88 -12.60
N GLY A 210 7.41 2.74 -13.74
CA GLY A 210 7.82 1.84 -14.81
C GLY A 210 9.03 2.37 -15.59
N ALA A 211 9.37 1.67 -16.68
CA ALA A 211 10.50 2.05 -17.52
C ALA A 211 10.18 3.25 -18.43
N GLN A 212 8.92 3.40 -18.86
CA GLN A 212 8.52 4.46 -19.79
C GLN A 212 7.17 5.09 -19.41
N GLY A 213 7.08 6.42 -19.57
CA GLY A 213 5.82 7.18 -19.51
C GLY A 213 4.99 6.94 -18.23
N GLU A 214 3.72 6.59 -18.43
CA GLU A 214 2.74 6.35 -17.35
C GLU A 214 2.72 4.90 -16.84
N GLU A 215 3.68 4.07 -17.26
CA GLU A 215 3.78 2.70 -16.79
C GLU A 215 4.09 2.65 -15.29
N ARG A 216 3.54 1.64 -14.63
CA ARG A 216 3.81 1.35 -13.22
C ARG A 216 4.06 -0.12 -13.03
N ALA A 217 5.08 -0.45 -12.25
CA ALA A 217 5.16 -1.76 -11.64
C ALA A 217 4.50 -1.71 -10.26
N ILE A 218 3.81 -2.78 -9.91
CA ILE A 218 3.17 -2.94 -8.61
C ILE A 218 3.81 -4.14 -7.95
N LEU A 219 4.14 -3.99 -6.68
CA LEU A 219 4.67 -5.05 -5.86
C LEU A 219 3.69 -5.33 -4.73
N VAL A 220 3.31 -6.58 -4.59
CA VAL A 220 2.39 -7.05 -3.54
C VAL A 220 3.13 -8.07 -2.70
N LEU A 221 3.46 -7.67 -1.47
CA LEU A 221 4.06 -8.53 -0.46
C LEU A 221 2.95 -9.09 0.42
N SER A 222 2.81 -10.41 0.43
CA SER A 222 1.99 -11.14 1.38
C SER A 222 2.87 -11.70 2.51
N ALA A 223 2.27 -12.42 3.46
CA ALA A 223 2.99 -13.06 4.56
C ALA A 223 4.07 -14.05 4.10
N ASN A 224 3.97 -14.59 2.89
CA ASN A 224 4.93 -15.57 2.37
C ASN A 224 5.46 -15.31 0.95
N SER A 225 4.77 -14.49 0.16
CA SER A 225 5.06 -14.30 -1.27
C SER A 225 5.24 -12.84 -1.64
N LEU A 226 6.02 -12.61 -2.70
CA LEU A 226 6.11 -11.33 -3.39
C LEU A 226 5.67 -11.53 -4.83
N GLN A 227 4.67 -10.75 -5.23
CA GLN A 227 4.20 -10.65 -6.60
C GLN A 227 4.66 -9.34 -7.21
N LYS A 228 5.02 -9.38 -8.49
CA LYS A 228 5.28 -8.19 -9.30
C LYS A 228 4.33 -8.16 -10.48
N TRP A 229 3.56 -7.09 -10.56
CA TRP A 229 2.68 -6.78 -11.67
C TRP A 229 3.25 -5.60 -12.46
N TYR A 230 2.90 -5.55 -13.73
CA TYR A 230 3.20 -4.43 -14.60
C TYR A 230 1.93 -3.96 -15.27
N LEU A 231 1.62 -2.70 -15.08
CA LEU A 231 0.43 -2.03 -15.58
C LEU A 231 0.85 -0.89 -16.52
N ALA A 232 0.16 -0.81 -17.65
CA ALA A 232 0.28 0.28 -18.60
C ALA A 232 -1.12 0.68 -19.09
N PRO A 233 -1.36 1.97 -19.39
CA PRO A 233 -2.64 2.40 -19.94
C PRO A 233 -3.01 1.61 -21.20
N SER A 234 -4.26 1.15 -21.26
CA SER A 234 -4.81 0.43 -22.43
C SER A 234 -4.09 -0.88 -22.81
N GLN A 235 -3.26 -1.42 -21.92
CA GLN A 235 -2.63 -2.74 -22.08
C GLN A 235 -3.21 -3.74 -21.08
N ALA A 236 -3.12 -5.02 -21.41
CA ALA A 236 -3.49 -6.08 -20.47
C ALA A 236 -2.50 -6.12 -19.30
N ASP A 237 -3.01 -6.40 -18.10
CA ASP A 237 -2.18 -6.56 -16.90
C ASP A 237 -1.21 -7.72 -17.08
N GLN A 238 0.03 -7.52 -16.64
CA GLN A 238 1.05 -8.56 -16.71
C GLN A 238 1.52 -8.92 -15.32
N LEU A 239 1.21 -10.12 -14.86
CA LEU A 239 1.93 -10.74 -13.74
C LEU A 239 3.32 -11.12 -14.25
N VAL A 240 4.33 -10.40 -13.77
CA VAL A 240 5.73 -10.58 -14.18
C VAL A 240 6.32 -11.80 -13.47
N TYR A 241 6.13 -11.87 -12.15
CA TYR A 241 6.51 -13.02 -11.35
C TYR A 241 5.75 -13.08 -10.02
N GLU A 242 5.78 -14.27 -9.43
CA GLU A 242 5.45 -14.54 -8.04
C GLU A 242 6.53 -15.44 -7.45
N CYS A 243 6.99 -15.13 -6.24
CA CYS A 243 8.00 -15.95 -5.57
C CYS A 243 7.73 -16.05 -4.06
N ASN A 244 8.03 -17.21 -3.48
CA ASN A 244 7.99 -17.40 -2.02
C ASN A 244 9.23 -16.73 -1.40
N VAL A 245 9.03 -15.60 -0.74
CA VAL A 245 10.09 -14.77 -0.17
C VAL A 245 10.44 -15.23 1.25
N GLU A 246 9.47 -15.72 2.02
CA GLU A 246 9.69 -16.22 3.38
C GLU A 246 10.73 -17.33 3.42
N LYS A 247 10.67 -18.30 2.49
CA LYS A 247 11.64 -19.40 2.43
C LYS A 247 13.07 -18.90 2.24
N HIS A 248 13.28 -17.96 1.32
CA HIS A 248 14.60 -17.41 1.03
C HIS A 248 15.15 -16.62 2.22
N ILE A 249 14.29 -15.84 2.89
CA ILE A 249 14.68 -15.07 4.09
C ILE A 249 14.98 -16.00 5.26
N ARG A 250 14.19 -17.05 5.45
CA ARG A 250 14.44 -18.08 6.45
C ARG A 250 15.81 -18.72 6.29
N GLU A 251 16.15 -19.12 5.06
CA GLU A 251 17.49 -19.65 4.73
C GLU A 251 18.58 -18.61 5.01
N SER A 252 18.36 -17.35 4.63
CA SER A 252 19.30 -16.25 4.90
C SER A 252 19.54 -16.02 6.40
N PHE A 253 18.50 -16.03 7.22
CA PHE A 253 18.61 -15.92 8.68
C PHE A 253 19.38 -17.09 9.30
N VAL A 254 19.13 -18.31 8.85
CA VAL A 254 19.87 -19.49 9.31
C VAL A 254 21.36 -19.35 9.01
N ASP A 255 21.70 -18.93 7.79
CA ASP A 255 23.09 -18.85 7.35
C ASP A 255 23.86 -17.67 7.97
N HIS A 256 23.22 -16.51 8.13
CA HIS A 256 23.90 -15.27 8.50
C HIS A 256 23.76 -14.88 9.98
N VAL A 257 22.74 -15.37 10.68
CA VAL A 257 22.48 -15.00 12.10
C VAL A 257 22.75 -16.16 13.04
N TRP A 258 22.24 -17.36 12.75
CA TRP A 258 22.35 -18.53 13.63
C TRP A 258 23.34 -19.60 13.13
N GLY A 259 24.16 -19.26 12.13
CA GLY A 259 25.02 -20.19 11.41
C GLY A 259 25.96 -21.00 12.30
N ARG A 260 25.73 -22.32 12.37
CA ARG A 260 26.70 -23.44 12.28
C ARG A 260 26.17 -24.75 12.87
N GLU A 261 25.22 -24.72 13.80
CA GLU A 261 24.66 -25.97 14.39
C GLU A 261 23.31 -26.38 13.80
N ARG A 262 22.67 -25.54 12.96
CA ARG A 262 21.27 -25.69 12.49
C ARG A 262 20.26 -26.00 13.61
N ALA A 263 20.68 -25.85 14.87
CA ALA A 263 19.88 -26.15 16.04
C ALA A 263 18.63 -25.26 16.02
N GLY A 264 17.46 -25.90 15.97
CA GLY A 264 16.18 -25.18 15.94
C GLY A 264 15.82 -24.50 14.63
N ALA A 265 16.52 -24.74 13.50
CA ALA A 265 16.17 -24.13 12.20
C ALA A 265 14.71 -24.41 11.77
N THR A 266 14.15 -25.56 12.18
CA THR A 266 12.75 -25.93 11.96
C THR A 266 11.77 -25.11 12.81
N GLN A 267 12.21 -24.58 13.95
CA GLN A 267 11.41 -23.75 14.85
C GLN A 267 11.63 -22.25 14.63
N LEU A 268 12.49 -21.88 13.68
CA LEU A 268 12.70 -20.49 13.30
C LEU A 268 11.36 -19.90 12.84
N ARG A 269 10.95 -18.81 13.48
CA ARG A 269 9.80 -18.02 13.06
C ARG A 269 10.31 -16.79 12.32
N VAL A 270 9.72 -16.52 11.18
CA VAL A 270 10.08 -15.42 10.28
C VAL A 270 8.82 -14.65 9.94
N TRP A 271 8.93 -13.33 9.93
CA TRP A 271 7.86 -12.42 9.56
C TRP A 271 8.36 -11.42 8.52
N LEU A 272 7.54 -11.21 7.50
CA LEU A 272 7.64 -10.08 6.59
C LEU A 272 6.86 -8.93 7.24
N VAL A 273 7.55 -7.82 7.51
CA VAL A 273 7.01 -6.72 8.33
C VAL A 273 6.54 -5.57 7.46
N ASP A 274 7.38 -5.08 6.55
CA ASP A 274 7.03 -3.99 5.64
C ASP A 274 7.86 -4.07 4.35
N MET A 275 7.44 -3.30 3.34
CA MET A 275 8.12 -3.15 2.07
C MET A 275 8.09 -1.69 1.61
N GLN A 276 9.25 -1.14 1.25
CA GLN A 276 9.35 0.21 0.72
C GLN A 276 10.21 0.24 -0.55
N PRO A 277 9.80 1.00 -1.58
CA PRO A 277 10.67 1.29 -2.72
C PRO A 277 11.94 2.00 -2.25
N ALA A 278 13.10 1.57 -2.75
CA ALA A 278 14.34 2.31 -2.56
C ALA A 278 14.34 3.59 -3.42
N ALA A 279 15.21 4.54 -3.08
CA ALA A 279 15.38 5.78 -3.82
C ALA A 279 15.62 5.50 -5.32
N GLY A 280 14.81 6.12 -6.18
CA GLY A 280 14.86 5.94 -7.63
C GLY A 280 14.13 4.70 -8.17
N GLY A 281 13.41 3.93 -7.33
CA GLY A 281 12.52 2.83 -7.77
C GLY A 281 13.22 1.60 -8.37
N SER A 282 14.56 1.60 -8.39
CA SER A 282 15.40 0.55 -8.97
C SER A 282 15.53 -0.69 -8.08
N ALA A 283 15.20 -0.55 -6.79
CA ALA A 283 15.18 -1.62 -5.81
C ALA A 283 14.03 -1.43 -4.82
N VAL A 284 13.80 -2.46 -4.03
CA VAL A 284 12.79 -2.49 -2.97
C VAL A 284 13.47 -3.04 -1.73
N MET A 285 13.19 -2.41 -0.60
CA MET A 285 13.63 -2.85 0.71
C MET A 285 12.49 -3.60 1.39
N VAL A 286 12.77 -4.80 1.88
CA VAL A 286 11.84 -5.57 2.70
C VAL A 286 12.38 -5.60 4.12
N LEU A 287 11.56 -5.14 5.07
CA LEU A 287 11.84 -5.29 6.49
C LEU A 287 11.33 -6.65 6.95
N THR A 288 12.19 -7.39 7.61
CA THR A 288 11.92 -8.75 8.07
C THR A 288 12.28 -8.87 9.54
N ALA A 289 11.60 -9.77 10.25
CA ALA A 289 11.92 -10.10 11.62
C ALA A 289 12.00 -11.62 11.78
N ALA A 290 12.87 -12.10 12.66
CA ALA A 290 12.96 -13.51 12.97
C ALA A 290 13.34 -13.76 14.43
N VAL A 291 12.86 -14.87 14.98
CA VAL A 291 13.26 -15.39 16.30
C VAL A 291 13.48 -16.89 16.21
N ASN A 292 14.56 -17.36 16.85
CA ASN A 292 14.83 -18.78 17.02
C ASN A 292 14.71 -19.16 18.50
N PRO A 293 13.51 -19.55 18.98
CA PRO A 293 13.25 -19.81 20.40
C PRO A 293 14.14 -20.87 21.03
N GLN A 294 14.73 -21.76 20.22
CA GLN A 294 15.64 -22.81 20.68
C GLN A 294 17.05 -22.31 20.97
N VAL A 295 17.42 -21.15 20.41
CA VAL A 295 18.73 -20.52 20.64
C VAL A 295 18.58 -19.30 21.53
N SER A 296 17.59 -18.45 21.25
CA SER A 296 17.34 -17.22 22.01
C SER A 296 15.92 -16.69 21.74
N GLN A 297 15.34 -16.03 22.75
CA GLN A 297 14.08 -15.28 22.60
C GLN A 297 14.29 -13.88 21.99
N GLN A 298 15.50 -13.56 21.54
CA GLN A 298 15.79 -12.29 20.89
C GLN A 298 15.18 -12.22 19.49
N LEU A 299 14.35 -11.20 19.27
CA LEU A 299 13.84 -10.85 17.95
C LEU A 299 14.93 -10.10 17.16
N VAL A 300 15.21 -10.58 15.96
CA VAL A 300 16.23 -10.02 15.06
C VAL A 300 15.53 -9.40 13.87
N TYR A 301 15.80 -8.12 13.60
CA TYR A 301 15.35 -7.44 12.41
C TYR A 301 16.44 -7.44 11.33
N ALA A 302 16.03 -7.60 10.07
CA ALA A 302 16.91 -7.51 8.93
C ALA A 302 16.23 -6.77 7.77
N LEU A 303 17.04 -6.04 7.01
CA LEU A 303 16.63 -5.35 5.80
C LEU A 303 17.18 -6.11 4.59
N GLU A 304 16.30 -6.49 3.68
CA GLU A 304 16.69 -7.14 2.43
C GLU A 304 16.45 -6.19 1.24
N ALA A 305 17.51 -5.88 0.49
CA ALA A 305 17.41 -5.13 -0.74
C ALA A 305 17.22 -6.09 -1.93
N ARG A 306 16.10 -5.94 -2.66
CA ARG A 306 15.86 -6.65 -3.93
C ARG A 306 15.85 -5.69 -5.09
N LEU A 307 16.63 -5.98 -6.12
CA LEU A 307 16.59 -5.23 -7.37
C LEU A 307 15.23 -5.38 -8.04
N ASN A 308 14.63 -4.25 -8.40
CA ASN A 308 13.40 -4.18 -9.17
C ASN A 308 13.67 -4.15 -10.69
N SER A 309 14.94 -4.05 -11.10
CA SER A 309 15.37 -4.03 -12.50
C SER A 309 15.27 -5.44 -13.12
N GLY A 310 14.10 -5.78 -13.68
CA GLY A 310 13.93 -7.00 -14.47
C GLY A 310 12.49 -7.48 -14.61
N ARG A 311 12.24 -8.21 -15.72
CA ARG A 311 11.06 -9.07 -15.93
C ARG A 311 11.23 -10.48 -15.36
N GLN A 312 12.39 -10.77 -14.76
CA GLN A 312 12.72 -12.08 -14.21
C GLN A 312 12.65 -12.04 -12.68
N VAL A 313 12.35 -13.19 -12.07
CA VAL A 313 12.49 -13.40 -10.63
C VAL A 313 13.95 -13.09 -10.25
N PRO A 314 14.22 -12.25 -9.24
CA PRO A 314 15.57 -12.10 -8.70
C PRO A 314 16.02 -13.47 -8.15
N MET A 315 16.86 -14.18 -8.91
CA MET A 315 17.26 -15.56 -8.61
C MET A 315 18.19 -15.68 -7.39
N THR A 316 18.66 -14.55 -6.85
CA THR A 316 19.44 -14.51 -5.61
C THR A 316 19.12 -13.24 -4.83
N PRO A 317 18.77 -13.34 -3.53
CA PRO A 317 18.82 -12.19 -2.65
C PRO A 317 20.28 -11.77 -2.57
N ARG A 318 20.62 -10.58 -3.09
CA ARG A 318 21.82 -9.92 -2.62
C ARG A 318 21.45 -9.42 -1.24
N CYS A 319 21.67 -10.25 -0.22
CA CYS A 319 21.55 -9.85 1.17
C CYS A 319 22.61 -8.77 1.41
N ALA A 320 22.30 -7.54 0.99
CA ALA A 320 23.15 -6.39 1.13
C ALA A 320 23.00 -5.94 2.57
N SER A 321 23.75 -6.60 3.44
CA SER A 321 23.89 -6.29 4.87
C SER A 321 22.66 -6.66 5.70
N VAL A 322 22.75 -7.77 6.44
CA VAL A 322 21.96 -7.95 7.66
C VAL A 322 22.43 -6.89 8.65
N ALA A 323 21.81 -5.71 8.62
CA ALA A 323 21.95 -4.75 9.69
C ALA A 323 21.11 -5.25 10.86
N ILE A 324 21.74 -5.96 11.80
CA ILE A 324 21.10 -6.39 13.05
C ILE A 324 20.78 -5.13 13.85
N MET A 325 19.57 -4.62 13.66
CA MET A 325 19.11 -3.43 14.37
C MET A 325 18.51 -3.88 15.71
N CYS A 326 19.32 -3.71 16.75
CA CYS A 326 19.03 -3.85 18.18
C CYS A 326 18.87 -5.27 18.76
N ARG A 327 19.69 -5.56 19.78
CA ARG A 327 19.39 -6.55 20.82
C ARG A 327 18.39 -5.91 21.79
N GLY A 328 17.12 -6.25 21.72
CA GLY A 328 16.17 -5.93 22.79
C GLY A 328 16.65 -6.57 24.10
N ALA A 329 16.74 -5.77 25.16
CA ALA A 329 17.08 -6.25 26.49
C ALA A 329 16.12 -7.38 26.90
N THR A 330 16.66 -8.50 27.32
CA THR A 330 15.90 -9.59 27.92
C THR A 330 15.18 -9.05 29.15
N ALA A 331 13.86 -9.17 29.19
CA ALA A 331 13.12 -9.05 30.44
C ALA A 331 13.66 -10.09 31.42
N SER A 332 14.30 -9.61 32.48
CA SER A 332 14.68 -10.39 33.66
C SER A 332 13.46 -10.67 34.52
#